data_AF-A0A220UKP0-F1
#
_entry.id   AF-A0A220UKP0-F1
#
_cell.length_a   1.000
_cell.length_b   1.000
_cell.length_c   1.000
_cell.angle_alpha   90.00
_cell.angle_beta   90.00
_cell.angle_gamma   90.00
#
_symmetry.space_group_name_H-M   'P 1'
#
loop_
_entity.id
_entity.type
_entity.pdbx_description
1 polymer ?
#
loop_
_entity_poly.entity_id
_entity_poly.type
_entity_poly.pdbx_seq_one_letter_code
_entity_poly.pdbx_strand_id
1 'polypeptide(L)'
;MKLTAHQILSKLKFLEENQFQIDWVKNYLFKKGFHHVATCQNMKEIKQVTYEILCKLERYDIENSVSLMKAAWARHKGRHKTNSNSVMLNVSISREHMKKLKSMSKGTLKTKIKLVESLIDGSYEQYLEFAIKLKSEISSKKSRSESMIKSMQVRYDIKISKIEKELEIQKSNSIKLADGLSELFRIIEDAAENDSKITAKDSITATKIIKELID
;
A
#
# COMPACT_ATOMS: atom_id res chain seq x y z
N MET A 1 4.34 41.86 44.33
CA MET A 1 3.05 41.71 45.04
C MET A 1 2.31 40.50 44.49
N LYS A 2 2.04 39.48 45.31
CA LYS A 2 1.30 38.27 44.87
C LYS A 2 -0.18 38.60 44.67
N LEU A 3 -0.81 37.98 43.67
CA LEU A 3 -2.26 38.13 43.43
C LEU A 3 -3.06 37.44 44.54
N THR A 4 -4.17 38.04 44.95
CA THR A 4 -5.10 37.40 45.89
C THR A 4 -5.85 36.25 45.20
N ALA A 5 -6.41 35.32 45.98
CA ALA A 5 -7.22 34.22 45.45
C ALA A 5 -8.35 34.72 44.53
N HIS A 6 -9.03 35.79 44.95
CA HIS A 6 -10.08 36.43 44.16
C HIS A 6 -9.57 36.98 42.82
N GLN A 7 -8.37 37.55 42.78
CA GLN A 7 -7.76 38.08 41.55
C GLN A 7 -7.36 36.97 40.56
N ILE A 8 -6.95 35.80 41.04
CA ILE A 8 -6.63 34.66 40.18
C ILE A 8 -7.93 34.03 39.64
N LEU A 9 -8.92 33.80 40.50
CA LEU A 9 -10.21 33.25 40.10
C LEU A 9 -10.96 34.16 39.12
N SER A 10 -10.86 35.49 39.28
CA SER A 10 -11.46 36.44 38.33
C SER A 10 -10.83 36.34 36.94
N LYS A 11 -9.52 36.08 36.85
CA LYS A 11 -8.81 35.85 35.58
C LYS A 11 -9.25 34.54 34.88
N LEU A 12 -9.76 33.56 35.64
CA LEU A 12 -10.32 32.29 35.13
C LEU A 12 -11.80 32.35 34.75
N LYS A 13 -12.47 33.50 34.87
CA LYS A 13 -13.90 33.66 34.51
C LYS A 13 -14.24 33.31 33.05
N PHE A 14 -13.27 33.35 32.14
CA PHE A 14 -13.48 32.95 30.73
C PHE A 14 -13.74 31.45 30.53
N LEU A 15 -13.53 30.65 31.57
CA LEU A 15 -13.90 29.24 31.61
C LEU A 15 -15.38 29.13 31.97
N GLU A 16 -16.21 28.88 30.95
CA GLU A 16 -17.65 28.74 31.06
C GLU A 16 -18.04 27.28 31.33
N GLU A 17 -19.22 27.08 31.91
CA GLU A 17 -19.73 25.75 32.28
C GLU A 17 -20.36 25.05 31.05
N ASN A 18 -19.51 24.73 30.08
CA ASN A 18 -19.88 24.02 28.86
C ASN A 18 -18.99 22.79 28.69
N GLN A 19 -19.59 21.62 28.47
CA GLN A 19 -18.90 20.34 28.30
C GLN A 19 -17.77 20.41 27.26
N PHE A 20 -17.98 21.10 26.14
CA PHE A 20 -16.96 21.27 25.10
C PHE A 20 -15.71 22.01 25.62
N GLN A 21 -15.91 23.04 26.46
CA GLN A 21 -14.80 23.76 27.06
C GLN A 21 -14.16 22.95 28.19
N ILE A 22 -14.94 22.20 28.96
CA ILE A 22 -14.45 21.26 29.99
C ILE A 22 -13.47 20.26 29.37
N ASP A 23 -13.87 19.58 28.30
CA ASP A 23 -13.04 18.59 27.61
C ASP A 23 -11.77 19.21 27.01
N TRP A 24 -11.89 20.42 26.46
CA TRP A 24 -10.74 21.15 25.96
C TRP A 24 -9.75 21.51 27.06
N VAL A 25 -10.22 22.07 28.19
CA VAL A 25 -9.34 22.46 29.30
C VAL A 25 -8.62 21.25 29.88
N LYS A 26 -9.32 20.13 30.07
CA LYS A 26 -8.71 18.87 30.52
C LYS A 26 -7.55 18.47 29.62
N ASN A 27 -7.79 18.42 28.31
CA ASN A 27 -6.77 18.08 27.33
C ASN A 27 -5.61 19.09 27.29
N TYR A 28 -5.91 20.38 27.42
CA TYR A 28 -4.90 21.43 27.45
C TYR A 28 -3.97 21.30 28.66
N LEU A 29 -4.53 21.15 29.86
CA LEU A 29 -3.78 21.04 31.10
C LEU A 29 -3.04 19.70 31.20
N PHE A 30 -3.64 18.60 30.72
CA PHE A 30 -2.96 17.30 30.61
C PHE A 30 -1.69 17.40 29.75
N LYS A 31 -1.77 18.06 28.58
CA LYS A 31 -0.60 18.30 27.71
C LYS A 31 0.46 19.22 28.33
N LYS A 32 0.10 19.96 29.37
CA LYS A 32 1.02 20.79 30.16
C LYS A 32 1.64 20.04 31.35
N GLY A 33 1.33 18.75 31.52
CA GLY A 33 1.85 17.89 32.58
C GLY A 33 0.94 17.79 33.82
N PHE A 34 -0.24 18.41 33.80
CA PHE A 34 -1.18 18.36 34.92
C PHE A 34 -2.15 17.19 34.77
N HIS A 35 -1.66 15.97 34.93
CA HIS A 35 -2.42 14.74 34.64
C HIS A 35 -3.64 14.54 35.54
N HIS A 36 -3.61 15.04 36.77
CA HIS A 36 -4.72 14.97 37.74
C HIS A 36 -5.97 15.75 37.29
N VAL A 37 -5.88 16.62 36.29
CA VAL A 37 -7.06 17.32 35.74
C VAL A 37 -8.01 16.38 35.00
N ALA A 38 -7.52 15.21 34.56
CA ALA A 38 -8.33 14.25 33.80
C ALA A 38 -9.51 13.70 34.63
N THR A 39 -9.36 13.65 35.96
CA THR A 39 -10.40 13.15 36.88
C THR A 39 -11.44 14.21 37.25
N CYS A 40 -11.23 15.48 36.91
CA CYS A 40 -12.20 16.54 37.21
C CYS A 40 -13.51 16.27 36.45
N GLN A 41 -14.67 16.36 37.10
CA GLN A 41 -15.96 16.08 36.48
C GLN A 41 -16.62 17.34 35.93
N ASN A 42 -16.36 18.50 36.54
CA ASN A 42 -17.04 19.75 36.22
C ASN A 42 -16.06 20.94 36.12
N MET A 43 -16.55 22.08 35.62
CA MET A 43 -15.72 23.28 35.44
C MET A 43 -15.28 23.90 36.77
N LYS A 44 -16.03 23.70 37.85
CA LYS A 44 -15.67 24.19 39.19
C LYS A 44 -14.39 23.51 39.69
N GLU A 45 -14.31 22.19 39.59
CA GLU A 45 -13.11 21.41 39.90
C GLU A 45 -11.93 21.80 39.02
N ILE A 46 -12.16 21.98 37.72
CA ILE A 46 -11.12 22.44 36.79
C ILE A 46 -10.59 23.82 37.19
N LYS A 47 -11.46 24.76 37.57
CA LYS A 47 -11.06 26.09 38.04
C LYS A 47 -10.26 26.01 39.35
N GLN A 48 -10.64 25.13 40.26
CA GLN A 48 -9.93 24.89 41.51
C GLN A 48 -8.53 24.33 41.26
N VAL A 49 -8.40 23.29 40.44
CA VAL A 49 -7.11 22.72 40.05
C VAL A 49 -6.24 23.75 39.32
N THR A 50 -6.82 24.50 38.39
CA THR A 50 -6.10 25.56 37.66
C THR A 50 -5.62 26.65 38.62
N TYR A 51 -6.43 27.01 39.63
CA TYR A 51 -6.04 27.94 40.67
C TYR A 51 -4.86 27.41 41.50
N GLU A 52 -4.88 26.15 41.92
CA GLU A 52 -3.80 25.51 42.70
C GLU A 52 -2.47 25.44 41.94
N ILE A 53 -2.54 25.37 40.60
CA ILE A 53 -1.37 25.47 39.73
C ILE A 53 -0.87 26.93 39.70
N LEU A 54 -1.77 27.88 39.43
CA LEU A 54 -1.41 29.29 39.24
C LEU A 54 -0.97 29.98 40.53
N CYS A 55 -1.50 29.60 41.70
CA CYS A 55 -1.19 30.26 42.97
C CYS A 55 0.28 30.08 43.43
N LYS A 56 0.99 29.11 42.83
CA LYS A 56 2.42 28.86 43.05
C LYS A 56 3.33 29.74 42.20
N LEU A 57 2.77 30.43 41.20
CA LEU A 57 3.53 31.24 40.24
C LEU A 57 3.61 32.72 40.67
N GLU A 58 4.55 33.44 40.09
CA GLU A 58 4.60 34.89 40.23
C GLU A 58 3.51 35.58 39.42
N ARG A 59 3.20 36.84 39.75
CA ARG A 59 2.11 37.59 39.12
C ARG A 59 2.24 37.65 37.59
N TYR A 60 3.44 37.91 37.08
CA TYR A 60 3.70 37.97 35.64
C TYR A 60 3.41 36.63 34.97
N ASP A 61 3.87 35.53 35.58
CA ASP A 61 3.67 34.18 35.06
C ASP A 61 2.21 33.73 35.09
N ILE A 62 1.44 34.17 36.10
CA ILE A 62 -0.01 33.95 36.15
C ILE A 62 -0.68 34.65 34.97
N GLU A 63 -0.35 35.92 34.73
CA GLU A 63 -0.95 36.71 33.65
C GLU A 63 -0.60 36.16 32.28
N ASN A 64 0.66 35.78 32.08
CA ASN A 64 1.13 35.14 30.85
C ASN A 64 0.44 33.78 30.64
N SER A 65 0.36 32.94 31.66
CA SER A 65 -0.28 31.62 31.59
C SER A 65 -1.76 31.73 31.23
N VAL A 66 -2.50 32.65 31.87
CA VAL A 66 -3.92 32.90 31.54
C VAL A 66 -4.06 33.44 30.12
N SER A 67 -3.18 34.35 29.67
CA SER A 67 -3.19 34.88 28.30
C SER A 67 -2.97 33.79 27.26
N LEU A 68 -1.96 32.94 27.47
CA LEU A 68 -1.66 31.79 26.60
C LEU A 68 -2.83 30.80 26.54
N MET A 69 -3.47 30.55 27.68
CA MET A 69 -4.64 29.68 27.76
C MET A 69 -5.82 30.28 26.99
N LYS A 70 -6.11 31.58 27.14
CA LYS A 70 -7.15 32.28 26.37
C LYS A 70 -6.88 32.24 24.85
N ALA A 71 -5.64 32.49 24.43
CA ALA A 71 -5.27 32.44 23.02
C ALA A 71 -5.34 31.02 22.44
N ALA A 72 -5.00 30.00 23.23
CA ALA A 72 -5.16 28.60 22.84
C ALA A 72 -6.64 28.23 22.69
N TRP A 73 -7.50 28.66 23.62
CA TRP A 73 -8.94 28.46 23.54
C TRP A 73 -9.55 29.13 22.31
N ALA A 74 -9.23 30.39 22.06
CA ALA A 74 -9.72 31.13 20.91
C ALA A 74 -9.37 30.43 19.58
N ARG A 75 -8.14 29.90 19.45
CA ARG A 75 -7.73 29.11 18.29
C ARG A 75 -8.50 27.78 18.18
N HIS A 76 -8.70 27.07 19.29
CA HIS A 76 -9.43 25.81 19.30
C HIS A 76 -10.91 26.00 18.96
N LYS A 77 -11.57 26.97 19.60
CA LYS A 77 -12.95 27.39 19.32
C LYS A 77 -13.09 27.86 17.87
N GLY A 78 -12.12 28.62 17.35
CA GLY A 78 -12.09 29.05 15.96
C GLY A 78 -12.08 27.89 14.97
N ARG A 79 -11.26 26.86 15.22
CA ARG A 79 -11.20 25.63 14.39
C ARG A 79 -12.48 24.80 14.44
N HIS A 80 -13.17 24.76 15.58
CA HIS A 80 -14.46 24.06 15.68
C HIS A 80 -15.64 24.86 15.14
N LYS A 81 -15.59 26.19 15.20
CA LYS A 81 -16.63 27.08 14.64
C LYS A 81 -16.52 27.27 13.12
N THR A 82 -15.36 27.00 12.52
CA THR A 82 -15.19 26.99 11.06
C THR A 82 -15.63 25.64 10.47
N ASN A 83 -16.95 25.52 10.31
CA ASN A 83 -17.71 24.68 9.36
C ASN A 83 -17.33 23.21 9.08
N SER A 84 -18.35 22.36 9.14
CA SER A 84 -18.42 20.96 8.66
C SER A 84 -18.03 20.75 7.18
N ASN A 85 -17.88 21.81 6.40
CA ASN A 85 -17.57 21.78 4.96
C ASN A 85 -16.14 22.22 4.62
N SER A 86 -15.28 22.46 5.60
CA SER A 86 -13.87 22.83 5.36
C SER A 86 -12.91 21.88 6.07
N VAL A 87 -11.96 21.31 5.33
CA VAL A 87 -10.90 20.46 5.88
C VAL A 87 -9.60 21.27 5.93
N MET A 88 -8.95 21.32 7.09
CA MET A 88 -7.64 21.95 7.23
C MET A 88 -6.55 20.99 6.75
N LEU A 89 -5.88 21.35 5.65
CA LEU A 89 -4.74 20.60 5.11
C LEU A 89 -3.42 21.24 5.52
N ASN A 90 -2.51 20.44 6.08
CA ASN A 90 -1.13 20.84 6.32
C ASN A 90 -0.28 20.34 5.16
N VAL A 91 0.14 21.24 4.27
CA VAL A 91 0.95 20.91 3.10
C VAL A 91 2.33 21.54 3.26
N SER A 92 3.38 20.72 3.09
CA SER A 92 4.75 21.20 2.99
C SER A 92 5.08 21.47 1.52
N ILE A 93 5.50 22.69 1.21
CA ILE A 93 5.98 23.06 -0.12
C ILE A 93 7.40 23.63 -0.02
N SER A 94 8.18 23.49 -1.09
CA SER A 94 9.54 24.04 -1.12
C SER A 94 9.55 25.56 -0.87
N ARG A 95 10.67 26.08 -0.36
CA ARG A 95 10.84 27.52 -0.12
C ARG A 95 10.66 28.36 -1.39
N GLU A 96 11.11 27.85 -2.53
CA GLU A 96 10.99 28.52 -3.83
C GLU A 96 9.52 28.68 -4.25
N HIS A 97 8.76 27.58 -4.23
CA HIS A 97 7.34 27.61 -4.54
C HIS A 97 6.55 28.51 -3.57
N MET A 98 6.92 28.54 -2.28
CA MET A 98 6.34 29.49 -1.31
C MET A 98 6.66 30.96 -1.65
N LYS A 99 7.86 31.26 -2.14
CA LYS A 99 8.22 32.62 -2.62
C LYS A 99 7.37 33.01 -3.82
N LYS A 100 7.21 32.12 -4.80
CA LYS A 100 6.35 32.35 -5.97
C LYS A 100 4.90 32.61 -5.57
N LEU A 101 4.34 31.77 -4.68
CA LEU A 101 3.00 31.94 -4.14
C LEU A 101 2.81 33.29 -3.43
N LYS A 102 3.80 33.71 -2.63
CA LYS A 102 3.82 35.04 -1.99
C LYS A 102 3.77 36.17 -3.01
N SER A 103 4.58 36.11 -4.06
CA SER A 103 4.60 37.13 -5.12
C SER A 103 3.27 37.20 -5.86
N MET A 104 2.70 36.05 -6.24
CA MET A 104 1.39 36.00 -6.90
C MET A 104 0.25 36.53 -6.02
N SER A 105 0.27 36.23 -4.71
CA SER A 105 -0.71 36.77 -3.76
C SER A 105 -0.57 38.27 -3.49
N LYS A 106 0.55 38.89 -3.86
CA LYS A 106 0.72 40.35 -3.81
C LYS A 106 0.17 41.02 -5.07
N GLY A 107 0.33 40.38 -6.22
CA GLY A 107 -0.19 40.85 -7.51
C GLY A 107 -1.69 40.58 -7.71
N THR A 108 -2.31 39.78 -6.84
CA THR A 108 -3.74 39.46 -6.88
C THR A 108 -4.35 39.81 -5.52
N LEU A 109 -5.55 40.40 -5.47
CA LEU A 109 -6.28 40.68 -4.21
C LEU A 109 -6.77 39.38 -3.51
N LYS A 110 -6.16 38.23 -3.81
CA LYS A 110 -6.52 36.91 -3.29
C LYS A 110 -5.54 36.50 -2.20
N THR A 111 -6.08 35.89 -1.14
CA THR A 111 -5.24 35.20 -0.16
C THR A 111 -4.51 34.03 -0.84
N LYS A 112 -3.36 33.63 -0.29
CA LYS A 112 -2.62 32.46 -0.76
C LYS A 112 -3.48 31.20 -0.85
N ILE A 113 -4.41 31.02 0.10
CA ILE A 113 -5.33 29.88 0.13
C ILE A 113 -6.26 29.94 -1.09
N LYS A 114 -6.95 31.07 -1.29
CA LYS A 114 -7.84 31.26 -2.46
C LYS A 114 -7.10 31.13 -3.79
N LEU A 115 -5.84 31.52 -3.83
CA LEU A 115 -5.00 31.37 -5.01
C LEU A 115 -4.69 29.89 -5.30
N VAL A 116 -4.36 29.10 -4.27
CA VAL A 116 -4.17 27.65 -4.42
C VAL A 116 -5.47 26.97 -4.84
N GLU A 117 -6.60 27.31 -4.21
CA GLU A 117 -7.93 26.81 -4.61
C GLU A 117 -8.21 27.10 -6.09
N SER A 118 -8.03 28.35 -6.53
CA SER A 118 -8.23 28.73 -7.94
C SER A 118 -7.30 27.98 -8.91
N LEU A 119 -6.06 27.68 -8.50
CA LEU A 119 -5.12 26.91 -9.33
C LEU A 119 -5.51 25.44 -9.41
N ILE A 120 -6.01 24.87 -8.31
CA ILE A 120 -6.55 23.51 -8.30
C ILE A 120 -7.75 23.45 -9.23
N ASP A 121 -8.75 24.32 -9.03
CA ASP A 121 -9.98 24.33 -9.84
C ASP A 121 -9.67 24.50 -11.34
N GLY A 122 -8.77 25.43 -11.67
CA GLY A 122 -8.38 25.69 -13.06
C GLY A 122 -7.54 24.59 -13.73
N SER A 123 -6.93 23.69 -12.95
CA SER A 123 -6.05 22.64 -13.48
C SER A 123 -6.59 21.22 -13.27
N TYR A 124 -7.68 21.07 -12.52
CA TYR A 124 -8.18 19.77 -12.09
C TYR A 124 -8.68 18.91 -13.26
N GLU A 125 -9.45 19.50 -14.18
CA GLU A 125 -9.93 18.79 -15.37
C GLU A 125 -8.78 18.29 -16.24
N GLN A 126 -7.77 19.14 -16.48
CA GLN A 126 -6.59 18.78 -17.25
C GLN A 126 -5.76 17.68 -16.55
N TYR A 127 -5.64 17.74 -15.23
CA TYR A 127 -4.99 16.68 -14.45
C TYR A 127 -5.76 15.35 -14.56
N LEU A 128 -7.09 15.38 -14.50
CA LEU A 128 -7.91 14.18 -14.67
C LEU A 128 -7.74 13.55 -16.06
N GLU A 129 -7.79 14.37 -17.12
CA GLU A 129 -7.55 13.90 -18.49
C GLU A 129 -6.16 13.29 -18.64
N PHE A 130 -5.15 13.96 -18.11
CA PHE A 130 -3.78 13.45 -18.10
C PHE A 130 -3.66 12.13 -17.34
N ALA A 131 -4.29 12.01 -16.17
CA ALA A 131 -4.29 10.79 -15.37
C ALA A 131 -5.01 9.63 -16.06
N ILE A 132 -6.13 9.89 -16.75
CA ILE A 132 -6.86 8.90 -17.56
C ILE A 132 -5.97 8.42 -18.71
N LYS A 133 -5.32 9.35 -19.41
CA LYS A 133 -4.40 9.04 -20.51
C LYS A 133 -3.19 8.21 -20.05
N LEU A 134 -2.60 8.56 -18.91
CA LEU A 134 -1.54 7.76 -18.30
C LEU A 134 -2.01 6.34 -17.97
N LYS A 135 -3.21 6.19 -17.40
CA LYS A 135 -3.78 4.86 -17.12
C LYS A 135 -4.02 4.05 -18.38
N SER A 136 -4.51 4.66 -19.47
CA SER A 136 -4.73 3.96 -20.74
C SER A 136 -3.40 3.58 -21.42
N GLU A 137 -2.37 4.42 -21.34
CA GLU A 137 -1.02 4.10 -21.81
C GLU A 137 -0.36 2.97 -21.00
N ILE A 138 -0.56 2.92 -19.68
CA ILE A 138 -0.06 1.84 -18.84
C ILE A 138 -0.83 0.54 -19.11
N SER A 139 -2.15 0.61 -19.27
CA SER A 139 -3.01 -0.56 -19.54
C SER A 139 -2.72 -1.16 -20.93
N SER A 140 -2.53 -0.32 -21.96
CA SER A 140 -2.16 -0.78 -23.30
C SER A 140 -0.74 -1.38 -23.35
N LYS A 141 0.20 -0.88 -22.56
CA LYS A 141 1.52 -1.51 -22.39
C LYS A 141 1.43 -2.88 -21.72
N LYS A 142 0.57 -3.05 -20.71
CA LYS A 142 0.32 -4.36 -20.06
C LYS A 142 -0.35 -5.37 -21.00
N SER A 143 -1.36 -4.99 -21.77
CA SER A 143 -2.05 -5.92 -22.68
C SER A 143 -1.15 -6.39 -23.83
N ARG A 144 -0.22 -5.52 -24.27
CA ARG A 144 0.77 -5.88 -25.30
C ARG A 144 1.82 -6.86 -24.79
N SER A 145 2.25 -6.76 -23.52
CA SER A 145 3.13 -7.76 -22.91
C SER A 145 2.43 -9.10 -22.65
N GLU A 146 1.18 -9.09 -22.20
CA GLU A 146 0.44 -10.33 -21.91
C GLU A 146 0.08 -11.13 -23.16
N SER A 147 -0.31 -10.45 -24.25
CA SER A 147 -0.60 -11.11 -25.53
C SER A 147 0.66 -11.73 -26.15
N MET A 148 1.81 -11.05 -26.03
CA MET A 148 3.09 -11.58 -26.48
C MET A 148 3.52 -12.82 -25.69
N ILE A 149 3.41 -12.78 -24.35
CA ILE A 149 3.71 -13.93 -23.46
C ILE A 149 2.79 -15.11 -23.77
N LYS A 150 1.46 -14.90 -23.88
CA LYS A 150 0.52 -15.98 -24.25
C LYS A 150 0.84 -16.60 -25.61
N SER A 151 1.20 -15.79 -26.60
CA SER A 151 1.56 -16.29 -27.94
C SER A 151 2.86 -17.09 -27.96
N MET A 152 3.80 -16.79 -27.07
CA MET A 152 5.04 -17.56 -26.91
C MET A 152 4.75 -18.86 -26.16
N GLN A 153 3.93 -18.81 -25.11
CA GLN A 153 3.55 -19.99 -24.33
C GLN A 153 2.83 -21.04 -25.18
N VAL A 154 1.83 -20.64 -25.97
CA VAL A 154 1.15 -21.55 -26.92
C VAL A 154 2.13 -22.18 -27.93
N ARG A 155 3.11 -21.41 -28.41
CA ARG A 155 4.15 -21.96 -29.32
C ARG A 155 5.06 -22.96 -28.63
N TYR A 156 5.43 -22.72 -27.38
CA TYR A 156 6.24 -23.65 -26.59
C TYR A 156 5.46 -24.92 -26.25
N ASP A 157 4.20 -24.81 -25.84
CA ASP A 157 3.35 -25.95 -25.49
C ASP A 157 3.14 -26.88 -26.69
N ILE A 158 2.91 -26.31 -27.89
CA ILE A 158 2.83 -27.10 -29.14
C ILE A 158 4.16 -27.80 -29.45
N LYS A 159 5.30 -27.15 -29.20
CA LYS A 159 6.62 -27.73 -29.46
C LYS A 159 6.94 -28.86 -28.48
N ILE A 160 6.64 -28.67 -27.20
CA ILE A 160 6.81 -29.69 -26.15
C ILE A 160 5.94 -30.91 -26.46
N SER A 161 4.66 -30.70 -26.79
CA SER A 161 3.75 -31.81 -27.12
C SER A 161 4.22 -32.63 -28.34
N LYS A 162 4.86 -32.00 -29.34
CA LYS A 162 5.46 -32.74 -30.47
C LYS A 162 6.66 -33.57 -30.02
N ILE A 163 7.56 -33.00 -29.22
CA ILE A 163 8.74 -33.69 -28.69
C ILE A 163 8.34 -34.88 -27.81
N GLU A 164 7.31 -34.72 -26.97
CA GLU A 164 6.80 -35.81 -26.12
C GLU A 164 6.24 -36.96 -26.95
N LYS A 165 5.52 -36.67 -28.04
CA LYS A 165 5.03 -37.72 -28.97
C LYS A 165 6.18 -38.44 -29.67
N GLU A 166 7.18 -37.70 -30.16
CA GLU A 166 8.37 -38.28 -30.79
C GLU A 166 9.16 -39.16 -29.81
N LEU A 167 9.30 -38.73 -28.55
CA LEU A 167 9.96 -39.49 -27.50
C LEU A 167 9.20 -40.79 -27.19
N GLU A 168 7.87 -40.75 -27.13
CA GLU A 168 7.06 -41.94 -26.86
C GLU A 168 7.17 -42.97 -28.01
N ILE A 169 7.17 -42.50 -29.26
CA ILE A 169 7.42 -43.34 -30.43
C ILE A 169 8.81 -43.98 -30.35
N GLN A 170 9.85 -43.20 -30.01
CA GLN A 170 11.20 -43.73 -29.87
C GLN A 170 11.32 -44.76 -28.75
N LYS A 171 10.68 -44.54 -27.60
CA LYS A 171 10.64 -45.53 -26.51
C LYS A 171 9.96 -46.81 -26.95
N SER A 172 8.81 -46.71 -27.62
CA SER A 172 8.10 -47.88 -28.15
C SER A 172 8.96 -48.67 -29.14
N ASN A 173 9.64 -47.97 -30.06
CA ASN A 173 10.54 -48.60 -31.02
C ASN A 173 11.74 -49.26 -30.33
N SER A 174 12.32 -48.62 -29.31
CA SER A 174 13.43 -49.19 -28.54
C SER A 174 13.03 -50.47 -27.80
N ILE A 175 11.80 -50.54 -27.25
CA ILE A 175 11.29 -51.74 -26.59
C ILE A 175 11.12 -52.86 -27.61
N LYS A 176 10.46 -52.58 -28.74
CA LYS A 176 10.29 -53.56 -29.83
C LYS A 176 11.64 -54.11 -30.32
N LEU A 177 12.65 -53.24 -30.41
CA LEU A 177 14.00 -53.64 -30.81
C LEU A 177 14.65 -54.59 -29.79
N ALA A 178 14.53 -54.27 -28.50
CA ALA A 178 15.06 -55.11 -27.43
C ALA A 178 14.36 -56.48 -27.37
N ASP A 179 13.04 -56.50 -27.51
CA ASP A 179 12.24 -57.74 -27.51
C ASP A 179 12.58 -58.61 -28.73
N GLY A 180 12.65 -58.02 -29.93
CA GLY A 180 13.00 -58.74 -31.15
C GLY A 180 14.42 -59.31 -31.12
N LEU A 181 15.39 -58.55 -30.60
CA LEU A 181 16.75 -59.05 -30.41
C LEU A 181 16.81 -60.19 -29.39
N SER A 182 16.09 -60.07 -28.28
CA SER A 182 16.04 -61.12 -27.25
C SER A 182 15.47 -62.42 -27.80
N GLU A 183 14.43 -62.37 -28.63
CA GLU A 183 13.86 -63.55 -29.26
C GLU A 183 14.82 -64.18 -30.30
N LEU A 184 15.58 -63.36 -31.04
CA LEU A 184 16.63 -63.86 -31.93
C LEU A 184 17.73 -64.59 -31.15
N PHE A 185 18.20 -64.02 -30.03
CA PHE A 185 19.18 -64.67 -29.17
C PHE A 185 18.64 -65.98 -28.60
N ARG A 186 17.39 -66.00 -28.15
CA ARG A 186 16.73 -67.21 -27.64
C ARG A 186 16.71 -68.34 -28.67
N ILE A 187 16.41 -68.04 -29.93
CA ILE A 187 16.44 -69.04 -31.03
C ILE A 187 17.85 -69.60 -31.21
N ILE A 188 18.89 -68.76 -31.12
CA ILE A 188 20.29 -69.17 -31.27
C ILE A 188 20.73 -70.03 -30.08
N GLU A 189 20.39 -69.62 -28.85
CA GLU A 189 20.69 -70.35 -27.62
C GLU A 189 19.98 -71.71 -27.60
N ASP A 190 18.68 -71.76 -27.90
CA ASP A 190 17.91 -73.01 -27.97
C ASP A 190 18.53 -73.99 -28.98
N ALA A 191 19.01 -73.50 -30.13
CA ALA A 191 19.66 -74.33 -31.14
C ALA A 191 21.02 -74.87 -30.64
N ALA A 192 21.81 -74.02 -29.98
CA ALA A 192 23.13 -74.36 -29.46
C ALA A 192 23.07 -75.33 -28.26
N GLU A 193 22.17 -75.13 -27.30
CA GLU A 193 22.03 -75.99 -26.11
C GLU A 193 21.53 -77.39 -26.45
N ASN A 194 20.64 -77.51 -27.45
CA ASN A 194 20.08 -78.80 -27.87
C ASN A 194 20.92 -79.53 -28.93
N ASP A 195 22.12 -79.00 -29.26
CA ASP A 195 23.02 -79.50 -30.32
C ASP A 195 22.27 -79.74 -31.65
N SER A 196 21.30 -78.86 -31.92
CA SER A 196 20.29 -79.03 -32.95
C SER A 196 20.49 -78.02 -34.08
N LYS A 197 20.21 -78.43 -35.32
CA LYS A 197 20.24 -77.50 -36.46
C LYS A 197 19.03 -76.59 -36.39
N ILE A 198 19.24 -75.28 -36.58
CA ILE A 198 18.17 -74.29 -36.76
C ILE A 198 17.17 -74.82 -37.78
N THR A 199 15.91 -74.96 -37.37
CA THR A 199 14.89 -75.52 -38.25
C THR A 199 14.43 -74.49 -39.28
N ALA A 200 13.77 -74.95 -40.34
CA ALA A 200 13.14 -74.05 -41.30
C ALA A 200 12.10 -73.12 -40.64
N LYS A 201 11.43 -73.59 -39.58
CA LYS A 201 10.46 -72.80 -38.82
C LYS A 201 11.14 -71.67 -38.05
N ASP A 202 12.28 -71.95 -37.41
CA ASP A 202 13.06 -70.96 -36.67
C ASP A 202 13.63 -69.89 -37.62
N SER A 203 14.11 -70.32 -38.78
CA SER A 203 14.58 -69.41 -39.83
C SER A 203 13.47 -68.47 -40.34
N ILE A 204 12.24 -68.97 -40.51
CA ILE A 204 11.09 -68.14 -40.91
C ILE A 204 10.75 -67.12 -39.82
N THR A 205 10.76 -67.54 -38.55
CA THR A 205 10.49 -66.65 -37.41
C THR A 205 11.56 -65.58 -37.27
N ALA A 206 12.84 -65.95 -37.33
CA ALA A 206 13.96 -65.01 -37.31
C ALA A 206 13.89 -64.01 -38.47
N THR A 207 13.55 -64.47 -39.68
CA THR A 207 13.39 -63.61 -40.86
C THR A 207 12.24 -62.60 -40.68
N LYS A 208 11.12 -63.02 -40.07
CA LYS A 208 10.01 -62.10 -39.75
C LYS A 208 10.43 -61.04 -38.74
N ILE A 209 11.10 -61.44 -37.66
CA ILE A 209 11.60 -60.53 -36.64
C ILE A 209 12.58 -59.52 -37.27
N ILE A 210 13.56 -60.00 -38.04
CA ILE A 210 14.53 -59.13 -38.73
C ILE A 210 13.82 -58.13 -39.64
N LYS A 211 12.81 -58.58 -40.39
CA LYS A 211 12.03 -57.68 -41.26
C LYS A 211 11.29 -56.60 -40.46
N GLU A 212 10.63 -56.99 -39.38
CA GLU A 212 9.91 -56.06 -38.49
C GLU A 212 10.83 -55.10 -37.71
N LEU A 213 12.13 -55.42 -37.58
CA LEU A 213 13.14 -54.55 -36.97
C LEU A 213 13.78 -53.56 -37.95
N ILE A 214 13.76 -53.86 -39.25
CA ILE A 214 14.36 -53.04 -40.30
C ILE A 214 13.36 -52.03 -40.89
N ASP A 215 12.08 -52.42 -40.98
CA ASP A 215 10.96 -51.56 -41.45
C ASP A 215 10.51 -50.56 -40.37
#